data_AF-A0A916H350-F1
#
_entry.id   AF-A0A916H350-F1
#
_cell.length_a   1.000
_cell.length_b   1.000
_cell.length_c   1.000
_cell.angle_alpha   90.00
_cell.angle_beta   90.00
_cell.angle_gamma   90.00
#
_symmetry.space_group_name_H-M   'P 1'
#
loop_
_entity.id
_entity.type
_entity.pdbx_description
1 polymer ?
#
loop_
_entity_poly.entity_id
_entity_poly.type
_entity_poly.pdbx_seq_one_letter_code
_entity_poly.pdbx_strand_id
1 'polypeptide(L)'
;PALSCAYDQANGGYCVLVPTQHIIHHRIGEAMVRAQQLTFQMVLPLLMAFVSFFAFFFVAGKAFCGWVCPLGTLQELIARIGRRFGIGLRRFERGDLGEVKRVRPVKWLLLLGLVFLLPLLTGLGVTPHSLGNPYCDICPSRIATTLLTGSTEQLALRTNDSVSFALGGIANLLIGFMLVGALAIRQPFCRICPLLSFNALFQRLSPMRLAKEKHESCGKCRVCAEACPMDISEIASEDGRKAYHEDCTLCGRCAEYCPQDGVIKLKWGPFALFSSSREYYKGRVKGELPDGTVKPVKFVKRGEANA
;
A
#
# COMPACT_ATOMS: atom_id res chain seq x y z
N PRO A 1 65.64 8.67 35.46
CA PRO A 1 65.18 9.77 34.59
C PRO A 1 64.01 9.32 33.69
N ALA A 2 62.78 9.35 34.22
CA ALA A 2 61.58 8.82 33.53
C ALA A 2 60.60 9.92 33.09
N LEU A 3 61.09 11.14 32.90
CA LEU A 3 60.30 12.30 32.48
C LEU A 3 61.10 13.17 31.49
N SER A 4 61.82 12.57 30.55
CA SER A 4 62.37 13.32 29.40
C SER A 4 61.24 13.60 28.41
N CYS A 5 60.86 14.88 28.31
CA CYS A 5 60.05 15.37 27.19
C CYS A 5 60.93 15.30 25.94
N ALA A 6 60.52 14.50 24.95
CA ALA A 6 61.37 14.08 23.84
C ALA A 6 61.72 15.25 22.90
N TYR A 7 62.90 15.83 23.10
CA TYR A 7 63.67 16.52 22.05
C TYR A 7 65.19 16.41 22.29
N ASP A 8 65.64 15.27 22.83
CA ASP A 8 67.04 14.90 22.90
C ASP A 8 67.20 13.54 22.20
N GLN A 9 67.95 13.50 21.09
CA GLN A 9 68.23 12.27 20.35
C GLN A 9 69.46 11.51 20.87
N ALA A 10 70.17 12.05 21.87
CA ALA A 10 71.43 11.49 22.34
C ALA A 10 71.30 10.63 23.62
N ASN A 11 70.29 10.85 24.47
CA ASN A 11 70.10 10.07 25.70
C ASN A 11 68.82 9.22 25.65
N GLY A 12 68.96 7.91 25.86
CA GLY A 12 67.94 6.86 25.68
C GLY A 12 66.75 6.86 26.65
N GLY A 13 66.21 8.03 27.02
CA GLY A 13 64.95 8.14 27.74
C GLY A 13 63.76 8.13 26.79
N TYR A 14 63.17 6.95 26.56
CA TYR A 14 61.91 6.85 25.82
C TYR A 14 60.79 7.52 26.63
N CYS A 15 60.08 8.47 26.02
CA CYS A 15 58.92 9.08 26.67
C CYS A 15 57.84 8.02 26.89
N VAL A 16 57.56 7.67 28.15
CA VAL A 16 56.53 6.68 28.54
C VAL A 16 55.14 7.02 27.99
N LEU A 17 54.88 8.30 27.72
CA LEU A 17 53.62 8.77 27.14
C LEU A 17 53.48 8.44 25.64
N VAL A 18 54.58 8.24 24.89
CA VAL A 18 54.51 7.99 23.44
C VAL A 18 53.93 6.60 23.13
N PRO A 19 54.38 5.48 23.73
CA PRO A 19 53.75 4.18 23.52
C PRO A 19 52.29 4.14 23.96
N THR A 20 51.95 4.82 25.06
CA THR A 20 50.55 4.88 25.56
C THR A 20 49.66 5.71 24.64
N GLN A 21 50.11 6.87 24.16
CA GLN A 21 49.41 7.65 23.15
C GLN A 21 49.26 6.89 21.83
N HIS A 22 50.29 6.15 21.41
CA HIS A 22 50.24 5.33 20.19
C HIS A 22 49.25 4.16 20.30
N ILE A 23 49.16 3.50 21.47
CA ILE A 23 48.15 2.46 21.74
C ILE A 23 46.74 3.05 21.76
N ILE A 24 46.55 4.21 22.41
CA ILE A 24 45.26 4.89 22.47
C ILE A 24 44.83 5.33 21.06
N HIS A 25 45.75 5.89 20.26
CA HIS A 25 45.45 6.36 18.90
C HIS A 25 45.12 5.20 17.94
N HIS A 26 46.00 4.20 17.82
CA HIS A 26 45.86 3.17 16.78
C HIS A 26 45.01 1.97 17.17
N ARG A 27 44.98 1.58 18.45
CA ARG A 27 44.20 0.40 18.86
C ARG A 27 42.84 0.78 19.39
N ILE A 28 42.77 1.76 20.29
CA ILE A 28 41.51 2.15 20.94
C ILE A 28 40.71 3.11 20.04
N GLY A 29 41.37 4.10 19.45
CA GLY A 29 40.76 5.06 18.53
C GLY A 29 40.16 4.37 17.30
N GLU A 30 40.92 3.53 16.60
CA GLU A 30 40.41 2.80 15.44
C GLU A 30 39.31 1.79 15.80
N ALA A 31 39.39 1.14 16.97
CA ALA A 31 38.33 0.24 17.43
C ALA A 31 37.05 1.00 17.79
N MET A 32 37.15 2.16 18.44
CA MET A 32 36.00 3.02 18.74
C MET A 32 35.39 3.60 17.46
N VAL A 33 36.20 4.03 16.50
CA VAL A 33 35.70 4.53 15.20
C VAL A 33 35.01 3.42 14.42
N ARG A 34 35.54 2.19 14.39
CA ARG A 34 34.87 1.04 13.76
C ARG A 34 33.59 0.65 14.48
N ALA A 35 33.57 0.64 15.81
CA ALA A 35 32.37 0.37 16.60
C ALA A 35 31.28 1.45 16.38
N GLN A 36 31.70 2.71 16.31
CA GLN A 36 30.83 3.83 15.98
C GLN A 36 30.32 3.72 14.54
N GLN A 37 31.16 3.36 13.57
CA GLN A 37 30.76 3.14 12.18
C GLN A 37 29.77 1.99 12.03
N LEU A 38 29.97 0.86 12.73
CA LEU A 38 29.00 -0.25 12.79
C LEU A 38 27.66 0.22 13.38
N THR A 39 27.70 1.01 14.45
CA THR A 39 26.50 1.56 15.08
C THR A 39 25.78 2.52 14.13
N PHE A 40 26.49 3.45 13.49
CA PHE A 40 25.87 4.38 12.53
C PHE A 40 25.38 3.67 11.27
N GLN A 41 26.11 2.69 10.72
CA GLN A 41 25.71 1.96 9.52
C GLN A 41 24.55 0.99 9.73
N MET A 42 24.30 0.52 10.95
CA MET A 42 23.13 -0.33 11.24
C MET A 42 21.98 0.47 11.84
N VAL A 43 22.24 1.30 12.86
CA VAL A 43 21.21 2.02 13.61
C VAL A 43 20.59 3.13 12.78
N LEU A 44 21.40 3.91 12.03
CA LEU A 44 20.85 5.03 11.27
C LEU A 44 19.89 4.58 10.15
N PRO A 45 20.22 3.61 9.27
CA PRO A 45 19.27 3.18 8.24
C PRO A 45 18.07 2.45 8.84
N LEU A 46 18.24 1.69 9.93
CA LEU A 46 17.11 1.09 10.64
C LEU A 46 16.17 2.16 11.21
N LEU A 47 16.72 3.20 11.85
CA LEU A 47 15.97 4.31 12.39
C LEU A 47 15.30 5.13 11.27
N MET A 48 16.01 5.39 10.17
CA MET A 48 15.44 6.08 9.01
C MET A 48 14.34 5.27 8.35
N ALA A 49 14.50 3.96 8.22
CA ALA A 49 13.46 3.07 7.72
C ALA A 49 12.25 3.06 8.66
N PHE A 50 12.47 2.97 9.97
CA PHE A 50 11.41 2.99 10.98
C PHE A 50 10.68 4.34 11.00
N VAL A 51 11.39 5.46 11.03
CA VAL A 51 10.79 6.81 11.00
C VAL A 51 10.04 7.03 9.68
N SER A 52 10.61 6.65 8.55
CA SER A 52 9.96 6.79 7.24
C SER A 52 8.71 5.92 7.15
N PHE A 53 8.79 4.68 7.65
CA PHE A 53 7.67 3.77 7.78
C PHE A 53 6.56 4.36 8.64
N PHE A 54 6.88 4.79 9.86
CA PHE A 54 5.90 5.38 10.77
C PHE A 54 5.35 6.70 10.26
N ALA A 55 6.15 7.57 9.66
CA ALA A 55 5.68 8.82 9.07
C ALA A 55 4.67 8.54 7.96
N PHE A 56 4.99 7.62 7.05
CA PHE A 56 4.11 7.25 5.95
C PHE A 56 2.83 6.56 6.41
N PHE A 57 2.93 5.62 7.36
CA PHE A 57 1.79 4.89 7.90
C PHE A 57 0.90 5.74 8.80
N PHE A 58 1.50 6.64 9.58
CA PHE A 58 0.77 7.56 10.44
C PHE A 58 0.05 8.63 9.62
N VAL A 59 0.64 9.11 8.51
CA VAL A 59 0.01 10.14 7.68
C VAL A 59 -1.00 9.54 6.70
N ALA A 60 -0.62 8.53 5.93
CA ALA A 60 -1.42 8.02 4.82
C ALA A 60 -2.19 6.72 5.16
N GLY A 61 -1.70 5.91 6.12
CA GLY A 61 -2.33 4.65 6.55
C GLY A 61 -2.92 3.84 5.39
N LYS A 62 -4.21 3.54 5.46
CA LYS A 62 -4.93 2.86 4.36
C LYS A 62 -5.34 3.76 3.21
N ALA A 63 -5.40 5.08 3.42
CA ALA A 63 -5.71 6.01 2.35
C ALA A 63 -4.64 5.96 1.24
N PHE A 64 -3.41 5.52 1.53
CA PHE A 64 -2.41 5.25 0.50
C PHE A 64 -2.92 4.30 -0.60
N CYS A 65 -3.58 3.19 -0.22
CA CYS A 65 -4.08 2.21 -1.17
C CYS A 65 -5.20 2.77 -2.06
N GLY A 66 -5.98 3.75 -1.58
CA GLY A 66 -7.07 4.37 -2.30
C GLY A 66 -6.68 5.61 -3.13
N TRP A 67 -5.75 6.42 -2.62
CA TRP A 67 -5.45 7.75 -3.16
C TRP A 67 -4.11 7.82 -3.91
N VAL A 68 -3.15 6.98 -3.54
CA VAL A 68 -1.76 7.10 -4.03
C VAL A 68 -1.32 5.88 -4.84
N CYS A 69 -1.82 4.68 -4.54
CA CYS A 69 -1.41 3.46 -5.22
C CYS A 69 -1.86 3.46 -6.70
N PRO A 70 -0.93 3.43 -7.68
CA PRO A 70 -1.26 3.48 -9.10
C PRO A 70 -2.02 2.22 -9.57
N LEU A 71 -1.82 1.10 -8.89
CA LEU A 71 -2.45 -0.17 -9.21
C LEU A 71 -3.97 -0.15 -9.02
N GLY A 72 -4.46 0.59 -8.02
CA GLY A 72 -5.89 0.72 -7.77
C GLY A 72 -6.59 1.48 -8.91
N THR A 73 -5.97 2.57 -9.35
CA THR A 73 -6.42 3.37 -10.50
C THR A 73 -6.37 2.59 -11.80
N LEU A 74 -5.30 1.82 -12.02
CA LEU A 74 -5.16 0.99 -13.22
C LEU A 74 -6.25 -0.08 -13.30
N GLN A 75 -6.52 -0.79 -12.19
CA GLN A 75 -7.60 -1.79 -12.15
C GLN A 75 -8.97 -1.16 -12.37
N GLU A 76 -9.22 0.05 -11.86
CA GLU A 76 -10.48 0.75 -12.10
C GLU A 76 -10.64 1.20 -13.56
N LEU A 77 -9.54 1.63 -14.19
CA LEU A 77 -9.52 1.96 -15.61
C LEU A 77 -9.82 0.73 -16.47
N ILE A 78 -9.20 -0.41 -16.18
CA ILE A 78 -9.45 -1.67 -16.89
C ILE A 78 -10.90 -2.12 -16.69
N ALA A 79 -11.43 -2.03 -15.47
CA ALA A 79 -12.82 -2.34 -15.20
C ALA A 79 -13.76 -1.41 -16.00
N ARG A 80 -13.42 -0.12 -16.14
CA ARG A 80 -14.18 0.83 -16.96
C ARG A 80 -14.14 0.46 -18.45
N ILE A 81 -13.01 -0.01 -18.94
CA ILE A 81 -12.84 -0.51 -20.31
C ILE A 81 -13.69 -1.78 -20.51
N GLY A 82 -13.63 -2.74 -19.59
CA GLY A 82 -14.47 -3.95 -19.62
C GLY A 82 -15.97 -3.63 -19.70
N ARG A 83 -16.43 -2.64 -18.92
CA ARG A 83 -17.81 -2.13 -18.99
C ARG A 83 -18.15 -1.53 -20.36
N ARG A 84 -17.21 -0.83 -20.99
CA ARG A 84 -17.41 -0.27 -22.34
C ARG A 84 -17.55 -1.36 -23.40
N PHE A 85 -16.87 -2.49 -23.21
CA PHE A 85 -16.98 -3.69 -24.06
C PHE A 85 -18.17 -4.60 -23.71
N GLY A 86 -19.04 -4.21 -22.78
CA GLY A 86 -20.24 -4.98 -22.44
C GLY A 86 -20.00 -6.17 -21.51
N ILE A 87 -18.80 -6.29 -20.91
CA ILE A 87 -18.53 -7.29 -19.88
C ILE A 87 -19.27 -6.86 -18.61
N GLY A 88 -20.28 -7.64 -18.22
CA GLY A 88 -21.07 -7.40 -17.02
C GLY A 88 -20.21 -7.47 -15.75
N LEU A 89 -20.43 -6.55 -14.82
CA LEU A 89 -19.69 -6.54 -13.55
C LEU A 89 -20.18 -7.65 -12.63
N ARG A 90 -19.29 -8.56 -12.24
CA ARG A 90 -19.60 -9.58 -11.24
C ARG A 90 -19.27 -9.02 -9.86
N ARG A 91 -20.32 -8.69 -9.10
CA ARG A 91 -20.24 -8.30 -7.68
C ARG A 91 -20.35 -9.56 -6.82
N PHE A 92 -19.63 -9.57 -5.70
CA PHE A 92 -19.78 -10.66 -4.72
C PHE A 92 -21.00 -10.37 -3.85
N GLU A 93 -22.07 -11.15 -4.06
CA GLU A 93 -23.30 -11.02 -3.26
C GLU A 93 -23.20 -11.79 -1.92
N ARG A 94 -24.19 -11.60 -1.05
CA ARG A 94 -24.24 -12.22 0.30
C ARG A 94 -24.09 -13.75 0.31
N GLY A 95 -24.40 -14.43 -0.79
CA GLY A 95 -24.18 -15.88 -0.95
C GLY A 95 -22.71 -16.26 -1.16
N ASP A 96 -21.96 -15.51 -1.98
CA ASP A 96 -20.55 -15.78 -2.28
C ASP A 96 -19.59 -15.35 -1.16
N LEU A 97 -20.09 -14.53 -0.22
CA LEU A 97 -19.35 -14.05 0.94
C LEU A 97 -18.87 -15.20 1.86
N GLY A 98 -19.51 -16.37 1.83
CA GLY A 98 -19.04 -17.57 2.54
C GLY A 98 -17.68 -18.07 2.05
N GLU A 99 -17.53 -18.21 0.73
CA GLU A 99 -16.26 -18.59 0.09
C GLU A 99 -15.22 -17.48 0.26
N VAL A 100 -15.60 -16.21 0.07
CA VAL A 100 -14.68 -15.08 0.28
C VAL A 100 -14.15 -15.05 1.72
N LYS A 101 -14.98 -15.32 2.74
CA LYS A 101 -14.54 -15.40 4.14
C LYS A 101 -13.51 -16.51 4.38
N ARG A 102 -13.58 -17.61 3.63
CA ARG A 102 -12.63 -18.73 3.71
C ARG A 102 -11.28 -18.41 3.07
N VAL A 103 -11.25 -17.59 2.02
CA VAL A 103 -10.02 -17.16 1.34
C VAL A 103 -9.39 -15.93 1.99
N ARG A 104 -10.15 -15.14 2.76
CA ARG A 104 -9.63 -13.98 3.53
C ARG A 104 -8.39 -14.26 4.39
N PRO A 105 -8.18 -15.39 5.09
CA PRO A 105 -6.93 -15.63 5.83
C PRO A 105 -5.70 -15.77 4.93
N VAL A 106 -5.85 -16.08 3.63
CA VAL A 106 -4.71 -16.25 2.71
C VAL A 106 -3.86 -14.99 2.61
N LYS A 107 -4.46 -13.79 2.64
CA LYS A 107 -3.72 -12.52 2.63
C LYS A 107 -2.79 -12.36 3.86
N TRP A 108 -3.20 -12.89 5.02
CA TRP A 108 -2.41 -12.89 6.25
C TRP A 108 -1.28 -13.92 6.18
N LEU A 109 -1.54 -15.08 5.58
CA LEU A 109 -0.51 -16.08 5.31
C LEU A 109 0.54 -15.56 4.31
N LEU A 110 0.11 -14.88 3.24
CA LEU A 110 1.00 -14.23 2.28
C LEU A 110 1.82 -13.11 2.94
N LEU A 111 1.21 -12.32 3.82
CA LEU A 111 1.91 -11.28 4.59
C LEU A 111 2.99 -11.91 5.49
N LEU A 112 2.62 -12.90 6.30
CA LEU A 112 3.57 -13.57 7.21
C LEU A 112 4.67 -14.28 6.42
N GLY A 113 4.33 -14.97 5.34
CA GLY A 113 5.27 -15.69 4.48
C GLY A 113 6.19 -14.78 3.67
N LEU A 114 5.64 -14.00 2.74
CA LEU A 114 6.41 -13.23 1.77
C LEU A 114 7.05 -11.96 2.36
N VAL A 115 6.44 -11.32 3.36
CA VAL A 115 6.94 -10.04 3.89
C VAL A 115 7.84 -10.24 5.10
N PHE A 116 7.56 -11.23 5.96
CA PHE A 116 8.32 -11.43 7.20
C PHE A 116 9.22 -12.66 7.16
N LEU A 117 8.66 -13.84 6.88
CA LEU A 117 9.37 -15.12 7.02
C LEU A 117 10.49 -15.28 5.99
N LEU A 118 10.22 -15.07 4.70
CA LEU A 118 11.23 -15.26 3.65
C LEU A 118 12.40 -14.27 3.76
N PRO A 119 12.19 -12.95 3.95
CA PRO A 119 13.31 -12.02 4.16
C PRO A 119 14.10 -12.36 5.43
N LEU A 120 13.45 -12.78 6.51
CA LEU A 120 14.13 -13.20 7.74
C LEU A 120 15.03 -14.43 7.50
N LEU A 121 14.52 -15.44 6.77
CA LEU A 121 15.31 -16.62 6.41
C LEU A 121 16.51 -16.28 5.50
N THR A 122 16.36 -15.30 4.60
CA THR A 122 17.51 -14.81 3.82
C THR A 122 18.53 -14.07 4.68
N GLY A 123 18.07 -13.26 5.64
CA GLY A 123 18.94 -12.55 6.57
C GLY A 123 19.72 -13.50 7.49
N LEU A 124 19.14 -14.66 7.81
CA LEU A 124 19.78 -15.75 8.56
C LEU A 124 20.69 -16.65 7.69
N GLY A 125 20.77 -16.40 6.38
CA GLY A 125 21.63 -17.16 5.45
C GLY A 125 21.11 -18.56 5.06
N VAL A 126 19.84 -18.88 5.39
CA VAL A 126 19.24 -20.19 5.09
C VAL A 126 18.77 -20.30 3.63
N THR A 127 18.41 -19.17 3.03
CA THR A 127 17.87 -19.10 1.65
C THR A 127 18.71 -18.16 0.77
N PRO A 128 18.70 -18.36 -0.57
CA PRO A 128 19.42 -17.49 -1.52
C PRO A 128 19.07 -16.01 -1.34
N HIS A 129 20.06 -15.12 -1.54
CA HIS A 129 19.85 -13.65 -1.46
C HIS A 129 18.75 -13.14 -2.39
N SER A 130 18.42 -13.88 -3.46
CA SER A 130 17.34 -13.57 -4.40
C SER A 130 15.94 -13.59 -3.76
N LEU A 131 15.74 -14.25 -2.60
CA LEU A 131 14.48 -14.21 -1.85
C LEU A 131 14.42 -13.07 -0.83
N GLY A 132 15.35 -12.11 -0.87
CA GLY A 132 15.38 -11.01 0.10
C GLY A 132 14.15 -10.10 0.02
N ASN A 133 13.58 -9.93 -1.19
CA ASN A 133 12.44 -9.03 -1.46
C ASN A 133 11.34 -9.71 -2.29
N PRO A 134 10.84 -10.89 -1.89
CA PRO A 134 10.04 -11.74 -2.77
C PRO A 134 8.66 -11.11 -3.06
N TYR A 135 8.10 -10.36 -2.11
CA TYR A 135 6.86 -9.61 -2.35
C TYR A 135 7.03 -8.53 -3.42
N CYS A 136 8.13 -7.77 -3.39
CA CYS A 136 8.39 -6.71 -4.36
C CYS A 136 8.62 -7.26 -5.76
N ASP A 137 9.23 -8.44 -5.87
CA ASP A 137 9.46 -9.11 -7.16
C ASP A 137 8.17 -9.71 -7.75
N ILE A 138 7.25 -10.16 -6.89
CA ILE A 138 5.95 -10.72 -7.29
C ILE A 138 4.88 -9.63 -7.53
N CYS A 139 5.06 -8.44 -6.97
CA CYS A 139 4.02 -7.42 -6.97
C CYS A 139 3.69 -6.89 -8.39
N PRO A 140 2.43 -7.02 -8.86
CA PRO A 140 2.03 -6.54 -10.18
C PRO A 140 2.10 -5.01 -10.29
N SER A 141 2.12 -4.27 -9.17
CA SER A 141 2.30 -2.82 -9.23
C SER A 141 3.64 -2.45 -9.85
N ARG A 142 4.71 -3.22 -9.61
CA ARG A 142 6.06 -2.95 -10.10
C ARG A 142 6.10 -3.08 -11.63
N ILE A 143 5.55 -4.18 -12.15
CA ILE A 143 5.42 -4.44 -13.59
C ILE A 143 4.50 -3.41 -14.25
N ALA A 144 3.35 -3.11 -13.63
CA ALA A 144 2.43 -2.11 -14.16
C ALA A 144 3.09 -0.73 -14.26
N THR A 145 3.77 -0.27 -13.21
CA THR A 145 4.42 1.05 -13.22
C THR A 145 5.58 1.12 -14.21
N THR A 146 6.35 0.04 -14.37
CA THR A 146 7.45 0.01 -15.34
C THR A 146 6.96 0.01 -16.78
N LEU A 147 5.90 -0.76 -17.08
CA LEU A 147 5.22 -0.71 -18.36
C LEU A 147 4.67 0.70 -18.67
N LEU A 148 4.11 1.40 -17.69
CA LEU A 148 3.66 2.78 -17.86
C LEU A 148 4.80 3.75 -18.17
N THR A 149 6.02 3.47 -17.70
CA THR A 149 7.24 4.24 -18.04
C THR A 149 7.89 3.79 -19.35
N GLY A 150 7.33 2.81 -20.06
CA GLY A 150 7.85 2.31 -21.33
C GLY A 150 9.00 1.30 -21.21
N SER A 151 9.32 0.83 -20.00
CA SER A 151 10.36 -0.18 -19.79
C SER A 151 9.75 -1.58 -19.70
N THR A 152 10.28 -2.51 -20.50
CA THR A 152 9.88 -3.94 -20.51
C THR A 152 10.81 -4.82 -19.68
N GLU A 153 11.82 -4.24 -19.03
CA GLU A 153 12.85 -4.96 -18.29
C GLU A 153 12.30 -5.87 -17.19
N GLN A 154 11.19 -5.48 -16.56
CA GLN A 154 10.57 -6.29 -15.50
C GLN A 154 9.60 -7.34 -16.03
N LEU A 155 9.16 -7.22 -17.29
CA LEU A 155 8.38 -8.26 -17.95
C LEU A 155 9.29 -9.38 -18.49
N ALA A 156 10.55 -9.05 -18.80
CA ALA A 156 11.56 -10.00 -19.23
C ALA A 156 11.95 -10.95 -18.08
N LEU A 157 11.84 -12.25 -18.33
CA LEU A 157 12.22 -13.28 -17.37
C LEU A 157 13.75 -13.32 -17.23
N ARG A 158 14.23 -13.14 -16.00
CA ARG A 158 15.66 -13.31 -15.68
C ARG A 158 15.98 -14.81 -15.61
N THR A 159 16.87 -15.27 -16.48
CA THR A 159 17.27 -16.69 -16.61
C THR A 159 18.55 -17.05 -15.84
N ASN A 160 19.10 -16.10 -15.09
CA ASN A 160 20.36 -16.27 -14.35
C ASN A 160 20.21 -17.22 -13.16
N ASP A 161 19.08 -17.17 -12.44
CA ASP A 161 18.80 -17.99 -11.25
C ASP A 161 17.43 -18.67 -11.36
N SER A 162 17.32 -19.93 -10.96
CA SER A 162 16.06 -20.70 -10.99
C SER A 162 14.95 -20.05 -10.15
N VAL A 163 15.32 -19.46 -9.01
CA VAL A 163 14.41 -18.73 -8.14
C VAL A 163 13.92 -17.45 -8.81
N SER A 164 14.82 -16.63 -9.37
CA SER A 164 14.44 -15.37 -10.02
C SER A 164 13.57 -15.62 -11.25
N PHE A 165 13.82 -16.71 -11.97
CA PHE A 165 12.96 -17.18 -13.04
C PHE A 165 11.56 -17.53 -12.54
N ALA A 166 11.45 -18.32 -11.45
CA ALA A 166 10.17 -18.69 -10.87
C ALA A 166 9.39 -17.47 -10.34
N LEU A 167 10.05 -16.55 -9.64
CA LEU A 167 9.44 -15.32 -9.14
C LEU A 167 8.94 -14.42 -10.28
N GLY A 168 9.75 -14.24 -11.33
CA GLY A 168 9.34 -13.51 -12.53
C GLY A 168 8.16 -14.17 -13.25
N GLY A 169 8.14 -15.49 -13.34
CA GLY A 169 7.03 -16.26 -13.90
C GLY A 169 5.73 -16.07 -13.11
N ILE A 170 5.80 -16.14 -11.77
CA ILE A 170 4.66 -15.87 -10.89
C ILE A 170 4.19 -14.42 -11.05
N ALA A 171 5.11 -13.45 -11.08
CA ALA A 171 4.78 -12.03 -11.25
C ALA A 171 4.04 -11.78 -12.59
N ASN A 172 4.52 -12.40 -13.67
CA ASN A 172 3.90 -12.34 -15.00
C ASN A 172 2.52 -13.01 -15.03
N LEU A 173 2.35 -14.13 -14.32
CA LEU A 173 1.04 -14.77 -14.16
C LEU A 173 0.07 -13.89 -13.36
N LEU A 174 0.55 -13.25 -12.29
CA LEU A 174 -0.28 -12.37 -11.46
C LEU A 174 -0.70 -11.10 -12.19
N ILE A 175 0.18 -10.46 -12.98
CA ILE A 175 -0.23 -9.31 -13.80
C ILE A 175 -1.24 -9.75 -14.87
N GLY A 176 -1.06 -10.93 -15.50
CA GLY A 176 -2.04 -11.49 -16.43
C GLY A 176 -3.41 -11.74 -15.77
N PHE A 177 -3.41 -12.40 -14.61
CA PHE A 177 -4.61 -12.61 -13.79
C PHE A 177 -5.26 -11.28 -13.41
N MET A 178 -4.48 -10.28 -13.01
CA MET A 178 -4.98 -8.96 -12.67
C MET A 178 -5.64 -8.28 -13.87
N LEU A 179 -5.00 -8.27 -15.04
CA LEU A 179 -5.53 -7.63 -16.24
C LEU A 179 -6.86 -8.27 -16.68
N VAL A 180 -6.92 -9.61 -16.71
CA VAL A 180 -8.13 -10.35 -17.09
C VAL A 180 -9.20 -10.21 -16.01
N GLY A 181 -8.85 -10.41 -14.74
CA GLY A 181 -9.78 -10.32 -13.62
C GLY A 181 -10.35 -8.92 -13.44
N ALA A 182 -9.57 -7.87 -13.71
CA ALA A 182 -10.01 -6.49 -13.59
C ALA A 182 -11.10 -6.12 -14.62
N LEU A 183 -11.27 -6.89 -15.71
CA LEU A 183 -12.36 -6.67 -16.66
C LEU A 183 -13.73 -7.04 -16.08
N ALA A 184 -13.78 -8.06 -15.21
CA ALA A 184 -15.03 -8.58 -14.65
C ALA A 184 -15.28 -8.15 -13.20
N ILE A 185 -14.22 -7.93 -12.42
CA ILE A 185 -14.25 -7.64 -10.98
C ILE A 185 -13.50 -6.35 -10.71
N ARG A 186 -14.00 -5.51 -9.80
CA ARG A 186 -13.28 -4.29 -9.38
C ARG A 186 -12.17 -4.64 -8.39
N GLN A 187 -10.97 -4.18 -8.71
CA GLN A 187 -9.78 -4.27 -7.85
C GLN A 187 -9.48 -5.69 -7.31
N PRO A 188 -9.42 -6.74 -8.17
CA PRO A 188 -9.20 -8.12 -7.72
C PRO A 188 -7.89 -8.30 -6.95
N PHE A 189 -6.79 -7.67 -7.38
CA PHE A 189 -5.50 -7.82 -6.71
C PHE A 189 -5.49 -7.13 -5.34
N CYS A 190 -6.18 -5.99 -5.20
CA CYS A 190 -6.26 -5.27 -3.93
C CYS A 190 -6.89 -6.12 -2.81
N ARG A 191 -7.73 -7.10 -3.15
CA ARG A 191 -8.37 -8.04 -2.19
C ARG A 191 -7.39 -9.08 -1.63
N ILE A 192 -6.33 -9.41 -2.38
CA ILE A 192 -5.33 -10.43 -2.04
C ILE A 192 -4.03 -9.78 -1.54
N CYS A 193 -3.84 -8.49 -1.84
CA CYS A 193 -2.64 -7.73 -1.53
C CYS A 193 -2.28 -7.76 -0.02
N PRO A 194 -1.13 -8.34 0.37
CA PRO A 194 -0.70 -8.40 1.76
C PRO A 194 -0.40 -7.00 2.30
N LEU A 195 0.02 -6.03 1.47
CA LEU A 195 0.24 -4.65 1.91
C LEU A 195 -1.03 -4.00 2.46
N LEU A 196 -2.20 -4.30 1.91
CA LEU A 196 -3.47 -3.79 2.43
C LEU A 196 -3.77 -4.33 3.84
N SER A 197 -3.45 -5.61 4.06
CA SER A 197 -3.60 -6.29 5.36
C SER A 197 -2.62 -5.77 6.39
N PHE A 198 -1.40 -5.47 5.95
CA PHE A 198 -0.40 -4.83 6.80
C PHE A 198 -0.85 -3.45 7.26
N ASN A 199 -1.40 -2.63 6.34
CA ASN A 199 -2.01 -1.35 6.66
C ASN A 199 -3.25 -1.50 7.58
N ALA A 200 -3.92 -2.67 7.55
CA ALA A 200 -5.02 -2.99 8.47
C ALA A 200 -4.58 -3.20 9.91
N LEU A 201 -3.37 -3.69 10.15
CA LEU A 201 -2.84 -3.82 11.51
C LEU A 201 -2.65 -2.44 12.18
N PHE A 202 -2.21 -1.45 11.40
CA PHE A 202 -1.96 -0.08 11.87
C PHE A 202 -3.19 0.84 11.80
N GLN A 203 -4.36 0.34 11.39
CA GLN A 203 -5.57 1.16 11.22
C GLN A 203 -6.01 1.87 12.50
N ARG A 204 -5.68 1.33 13.68
CA ARG A 204 -6.04 1.91 14.97
C ARG A 204 -5.20 3.14 15.33
N LEU A 205 -4.01 3.25 14.74
CA LEU A 205 -3.05 4.35 14.96
C LEU A 205 -3.18 5.45 13.90
N SER A 206 -3.79 5.16 12.76
CA SER A 206 -3.96 6.14 11.68
C SER A 206 -5.03 7.20 12.04
N PRO A 207 -4.77 8.50 11.82
CA PRO A 207 -5.71 9.59 12.04
C PRO A 207 -6.80 9.63 10.95
N MET A 208 -6.54 9.06 9.77
CA MET A 208 -7.51 8.98 8.69
C MET A 208 -8.54 7.88 8.96
N ARG A 209 -9.81 8.26 9.06
CA ARG A 209 -10.91 7.34 9.33
C ARG A 209 -12.18 7.74 8.61
N LEU A 210 -12.96 6.73 8.23
CA LEU A 210 -14.33 6.91 7.77
C LEU A 210 -15.25 6.97 8.98
N ALA A 211 -16.03 8.05 9.11
CA ALA A 211 -17.06 8.20 10.12
C ALA A 211 -18.43 8.17 9.43
N LYS A 212 -19.28 7.23 9.85
CA LYS A 212 -20.67 7.16 9.40
C LYS A 212 -21.61 7.49 10.56
N GLU A 213 -22.45 8.49 10.36
CA GLU A 213 -23.51 8.90 11.29
C GLU A 213 -24.79 8.11 11.00
N LYS A 214 -25.60 7.87 12.05
CA LYS A 214 -26.86 7.15 11.91
C LYS A 214 -27.86 8.01 11.14
N HIS A 215 -28.56 7.41 10.18
CA HIS A 215 -29.59 8.08 9.41
C HIS A 215 -30.68 7.08 9.01
N GLU A 216 -31.95 7.52 9.00
CA GLU A 216 -33.11 6.64 8.78
C GLU A 216 -33.14 5.98 7.39
N SER A 217 -32.55 6.65 6.40
CA SER A 217 -32.43 6.14 5.02
C SER A 217 -31.32 5.09 4.85
N CYS A 218 -30.45 4.88 5.85
CA CYS A 218 -29.42 3.84 5.81
C CYS A 218 -30.07 2.45 5.79
N GLY A 219 -29.49 1.51 5.04
CA GLY A 219 -30.03 0.16 4.84
C GLY A 219 -31.04 0.03 3.68
N LYS A 220 -31.80 1.10 3.35
CA LYS A 220 -32.80 1.08 2.26
C LYS A 220 -32.19 1.38 0.89
N CYS A 221 -31.31 2.38 0.78
CA CYS A 221 -30.80 2.83 -0.52
C CYS A 221 -29.65 1.95 -1.06
N ARG A 222 -28.79 1.42 -0.19
CA ARG A 222 -27.61 0.57 -0.48
C ARG A 222 -26.60 1.11 -1.52
N VAL A 223 -26.77 2.34 -2.00
CA VAL A 223 -25.92 3.01 -3.00
C VAL A 223 -24.43 3.04 -2.58
N CYS A 224 -24.14 3.23 -1.30
CA CYS A 224 -22.76 3.21 -0.79
C CYS A 224 -22.07 1.84 -0.91
N ALA A 225 -22.83 0.74 -0.78
CA ALA A 225 -22.31 -0.61 -1.00
C ALA A 225 -22.07 -0.87 -2.50
N GLU A 226 -22.94 -0.35 -3.37
CA GLU A 226 -22.75 -0.45 -4.84
C GLU A 226 -21.56 0.38 -5.34
N ALA A 227 -21.32 1.53 -4.70
CA ALA A 227 -20.18 2.39 -5.03
C ALA A 227 -18.83 1.86 -4.53
N CYS A 228 -18.83 0.88 -3.62
CA CYS A 228 -17.62 0.36 -2.99
C CYS A 228 -16.88 -0.59 -3.96
N PRO A 229 -15.63 -0.30 -4.37
CA PRO A 229 -14.87 -1.19 -5.27
C PRO A 229 -14.49 -2.54 -4.61
N MET A 230 -14.58 -2.62 -3.27
CA MET A 230 -14.25 -3.79 -2.47
C MET A 230 -15.49 -4.62 -2.06
N ASP A 231 -16.68 -4.27 -2.57
CA ASP A 231 -17.96 -4.96 -2.28
C ASP A 231 -18.30 -5.09 -0.78
N ILE A 232 -17.96 -4.07 0.02
CA ILE A 232 -18.23 -4.07 1.46
C ILE A 232 -19.71 -3.74 1.70
N SER A 233 -20.52 -4.76 1.95
CA SER A 233 -21.98 -4.61 2.11
C SER A 233 -22.39 -4.00 3.46
N GLU A 234 -21.54 -4.16 4.48
CA GLU A 234 -21.75 -3.74 5.86
C GLU A 234 -21.86 -2.21 5.96
N ILE A 235 -21.24 -1.47 5.03
CA ILE A 235 -21.33 0.00 4.99
C ILE A 235 -22.76 0.52 4.81
N ALA A 236 -23.65 -0.30 4.23
CA ALA A 236 -25.05 0.06 4.05
C ALA A 236 -25.87 -0.16 5.33
N SER A 237 -25.58 -1.20 6.11
CA SER A 237 -26.38 -1.65 7.26
C SER A 237 -25.84 -1.25 8.62
N GLU A 238 -24.53 -1.13 8.77
CA GLU A 238 -23.85 -0.82 10.03
C GLU A 238 -23.46 0.65 10.10
N ASP A 239 -23.29 1.18 11.32
CA ASP A 239 -22.93 2.59 11.57
C ASP A 239 -21.66 2.71 12.44
N GLY A 240 -21.09 3.92 12.51
CA GLY A 240 -19.90 4.19 13.29
C GLY A 240 -18.69 3.38 12.84
N ARG A 241 -17.95 2.80 13.79
CA ARG A 241 -16.72 2.02 13.49
C ARG A 241 -17.00 0.66 12.84
N LYS A 242 -18.22 0.13 12.96
CA LYS A 242 -18.62 -1.17 12.39
C LYS A 242 -18.99 -1.08 10.90
N ALA A 243 -19.28 0.13 10.42
CA ALA A 243 -19.55 0.41 9.01
C ALA A 243 -18.34 0.18 8.08
N TYR A 244 -17.15 0.00 8.67
CA TYR A 244 -15.88 -0.13 7.98
C TYR A 244 -15.29 -1.52 8.21
N HIS A 245 -15.04 -2.27 7.14
CA HIS A 245 -14.37 -3.56 7.17
C HIS A 245 -12.84 -3.38 7.03
N GLU A 246 -12.05 -4.34 7.51
CA GLU A 246 -10.58 -4.33 7.41
C GLU A 246 -10.07 -4.22 5.96
N ASP A 247 -10.86 -4.65 4.97
CA ASP A 247 -10.51 -4.60 3.55
C ASP A 247 -10.77 -3.24 2.90
N CYS A 248 -11.32 -2.26 3.61
CA CYS A 248 -11.65 -0.97 3.00
C CYS A 248 -10.40 -0.13 2.75
N THR A 249 -10.20 0.27 1.50
CA THR A 249 -9.06 1.08 1.02
C THR A 249 -9.14 2.57 1.35
N LEU A 250 -10.15 3.03 2.11
CA LEU A 250 -10.44 4.44 2.38
C LEU A 250 -10.48 5.33 1.10
N CYS A 251 -10.95 4.78 -0.01
CA CYS A 251 -11.05 5.48 -1.29
C CYS A 251 -12.10 6.60 -1.33
N GLY A 252 -12.99 6.72 -0.34
CA GLY A 252 -13.96 7.82 -0.26
C GLY A 252 -15.19 7.73 -1.18
N ARG A 253 -15.25 6.78 -2.13
CA ARG A 253 -16.40 6.67 -3.07
C ARG A 253 -17.77 6.53 -2.39
N CYS A 254 -17.81 5.91 -1.22
CA CYS A 254 -19.05 5.80 -0.45
C CYS A 254 -19.59 7.17 0.01
N ALA A 255 -18.71 8.13 0.31
CA ALA A 255 -19.09 9.50 0.64
C ALA A 255 -19.51 10.28 -0.63
N GLU A 256 -18.85 10.04 -1.77
CA GLU A 256 -19.20 10.67 -3.06
C GLU A 256 -20.60 10.30 -3.56
N TYR A 257 -20.98 9.02 -3.41
CA TYR A 257 -22.24 8.49 -3.92
C TYR A 257 -23.36 8.44 -2.87
N CYS A 258 -23.14 9.00 -1.67
CA CYS A 258 -24.19 9.08 -0.67
C CYS A 258 -25.12 10.27 -0.97
N PRO A 259 -26.45 10.06 -1.15
CA PRO A 259 -27.38 11.14 -1.46
C PRO A 259 -27.78 11.99 -0.25
N GLN A 260 -27.38 11.59 0.96
CA GLN A 260 -27.72 12.25 2.22
C GLN A 260 -26.55 13.12 2.70
N ASP A 261 -26.85 14.34 3.12
CA ASP A 261 -25.84 15.31 3.56
C ASP A 261 -25.25 14.91 4.91
N GLY A 262 -23.92 14.93 5.02
CA GLY A 262 -23.20 14.73 6.29
C GLY A 262 -23.22 13.32 6.88
N VAL A 263 -23.88 12.34 6.26
CA VAL A 263 -23.97 10.96 6.77
C VAL A 263 -22.63 10.24 6.75
N ILE A 264 -21.84 10.39 5.69
CA ILE A 264 -20.51 9.76 5.56
C ILE A 264 -19.44 10.85 5.47
N LYS A 265 -18.50 10.83 6.41
CA LYS A 265 -17.40 11.81 6.51
C LYS A 265 -16.05 11.09 6.52
N LEU A 266 -15.14 11.50 5.65
CA LEU A 266 -13.74 11.12 5.72
C LEU A 266 -13.00 12.13 6.61
N LYS A 267 -12.57 11.68 7.79
CA LYS A 267 -11.90 12.51 8.80
C LYS A 267 -10.41 12.26 8.81
N TRP A 268 -9.62 13.30 8.98
CA TRP A 268 -8.23 13.26 9.38
C TRP A 268 -8.13 13.82 10.79
N GLY A 269 -8.10 12.93 11.78
CA GLY A 269 -8.12 13.31 13.19
C GLY A 269 -9.40 14.10 13.54
N PRO A 270 -9.29 15.38 13.93
CA PRO A 270 -10.44 16.25 14.20
C PRO A 270 -11.05 16.87 12.93
N PHE A 271 -10.29 16.99 11.83
CA PHE A 271 -10.73 17.67 10.62
C PHE A 271 -11.52 16.73 9.70
N ALA A 272 -12.58 17.22 9.07
CA ALA A 272 -13.30 16.51 8.02
C ALA A 272 -12.75 16.96 6.66
N LEU A 273 -12.10 16.05 5.93
CA LEU A 273 -11.57 16.32 4.58
C LEU A 273 -12.69 16.34 3.54
N PHE A 274 -13.61 15.39 3.67
CA PHE A 274 -14.70 15.21 2.72
C PHE A 274 -15.95 14.72 3.45
N SER A 275 -17.10 15.27 3.09
CA SER A 275 -18.40 14.88 3.62
C SER A 275 -19.35 14.61 2.47
N SER A 276 -20.24 13.64 2.64
CA SER A 276 -21.31 13.41 1.68
C SER A 276 -22.17 14.66 1.52
N SER A 277 -22.46 15.01 0.27
CA SER A 277 -23.43 16.05 -0.04
C SER A 277 -24.32 15.65 -1.21
N ARG A 278 -25.59 16.02 -1.13
CA ARG A 278 -26.61 15.71 -2.13
C ARG A 278 -26.33 16.41 -3.46
N GLU A 279 -25.78 17.62 -3.41
CA GLU A 279 -25.39 18.36 -4.60
C GLU A 279 -24.24 17.65 -5.34
N TYR A 280 -23.20 17.23 -4.61
CA TYR A 280 -22.09 16.49 -5.18
C TYR A 280 -22.55 15.15 -5.79
N TYR A 281 -23.41 14.42 -5.08
CA TYR A 281 -24.03 13.20 -5.59
C TYR A 281 -24.74 13.41 -6.94
N LYS A 282 -25.60 14.44 -7.04
CA LYS A 282 -26.30 14.77 -8.29
C LYS A 282 -25.34 15.11 -9.43
N GLY A 283 -24.25 15.82 -9.14
CA GLY A 283 -23.21 16.13 -10.11
C GLY A 283 -22.51 14.87 -10.62
N ARG A 284 -22.12 13.97 -9.71
CA ARG A 284 -21.39 12.74 -10.03
C ARG A 284 -22.23 11.76 -10.87
N VAL A 285 -23.48 11.55 -10.48
CA VAL A 285 -24.41 10.60 -11.14
C VAL A 285 -24.79 11.01 -12.57
N LYS A 286 -24.56 12.27 -12.96
CA LYS A 286 -24.72 12.69 -14.37
C LYS A 286 -23.67 12.05 -15.28
N GLY A 287 -22.45 11.86 -14.79
CA GLY A 287 -21.35 11.28 -15.57
C GLY A 287 -21.12 9.79 -15.32
N GLU A 288 -21.19 9.35 -14.06
CA GLU A 288 -20.83 7.99 -13.65
C GLU A 288 -21.87 7.46 -12.65
N LEU A 289 -22.41 6.27 -12.89
CA LEU A 289 -23.31 5.58 -11.97
C LEU A 289 -22.54 5.01 -10.76
N PRO A 290 -23.22 4.69 -9.65
CA PRO A 290 -22.57 4.15 -8.44
C PRO A 290 -21.71 2.92 -8.72
N ASP A 291 -22.19 2.01 -9.57
CA ASP A 291 -21.47 0.81 -10.03
C ASP A 291 -20.18 1.12 -10.82
N GLY A 292 -19.96 2.37 -11.21
CA GLY A 292 -18.82 2.85 -12.00
C GLY A 292 -19.09 2.89 -13.51
N THR A 293 -20.30 2.58 -13.98
CA THR A 293 -20.62 2.69 -15.41
C THR A 293 -20.65 4.17 -15.82
N VAL A 294 -19.90 4.52 -16.86
CA VAL A 294 -19.89 5.88 -17.40
C VAL A 294 -21.09 6.03 -18.32
N LYS A 295 -21.96 7.00 -18.02
CA LYS A 295 -23.10 7.29 -18.89
C LYS A 295 -22.59 7.83 -20.22
N PRO A 296 -23.08 7.32 -21.37
CA PRO A 296 -22.74 7.90 -22.65
C PRO A 296 -23.21 9.36 -22.66
N VAL A 297 -22.31 10.28 -23.00
CA VAL A 297 -22.63 11.70 -23.12
C VAL A 297 -23.64 11.83 -24.27
N LYS A 298 -24.94 11.91 -23.96
CA LYS A 298 -25.94 12.32 -24.94
C LYS A 298 -25.72 13.81 -25.18
N PHE A 299 -25.07 14.16 -26.29
CA PHE A 299 -25.13 15.52 -26.83
C PHE A 299 -26.56 15.79 -27.27
N VAL A 300 -27.39 16.26 -26.34
CA VAL A 300 -28.71 16.81 -26.69
C VAL A 300 -28.42 18.16 -27.35
N LYS A 301 -28.54 18.23 -28.68
CA LYS A 301 -28.56 19.51 -29.40
C LYS A 301 -29.73 20.32 -28.83
N ARG A 302 -29.41 21.37 -28.11
CA ARG A 302 -30.38 22.34 -27.57
C ARG A 302 -30.87 23.19 -28.74
N GLY A 303 -31.86 22.71 -29.49
CA GLY A 303 -32.29 23.37 -30.73
C GLY A 303 -33.72 23.12 -31.21
N GLU A 304 -34.56 22.35 -30.52
CA GLU A 304 -35.95 22.09 -30.96
C GLU A 304 -36.93 22.16 -29.79
N ALA A 305 -36.90 23.27 -29.05
CA ALA A 305 -37.89 23.57 -28.01
C ALA A 305 -38.68 24.86 -28.31
N ASN A 306 -38.62 25.37 -29.54
CA ASN A 306 -39.45 26.46 -30.05
C ASN A 306 -39.76 26.20 -31.53
N ALA A 307 -40.73 25.34 -31.80
CA ALA A 307 -41.49 25.28 -33.04
C ALA A 307 -42.91 24.82 -32.69
#